data_AF-E2A9U0-F1
#
_entry.id   AF-E2A9U0-F1
#
_cell.length_a   1.000
_cell.length_b   1.000
_cell.length_c   1.000
_cell.angle_alpha   90.00
_cell.angle_beta   90.00
_cell.angle_gamma   90.00
#
_symmetry.space_group_name_H-M   'P 1'
#
loop_
_entity.id
_entity.type
_entity.pdbx_description
1 polymer ?
#
loop_
_entity_poly.entity_id
_entity_poly.type
_entity_poly.pdbx_seq_one_letter_code
_entity_poly.pdbx_strand_id
1 'polypeptide(L)'
;KLPFRAWLPFNYSSPMLFEIAYVHQSISLTAGSVLQIACDSLICGLLMHICSQIEIFECHLRKIVNNSHFLRECIMQHTCISKFAFMVNEKFRLIITVQFIVSTLVVCVTLYQLTKTNAKVLELVLYMSCMLTQIFLYCWYGNEVKLKSMQLINNLFEIEWLALEKDVKKDLLIITRCGILPIEFTSAYIFPMNLDSFVGV
;
A
#
# COMPACT_ATOMS: atom_id res chain seq x y z
N LYS A 1 7.97 -22.20 -29.48
CA LYS A 1 7.00 -21.06 -29.53
C LYS A 1 7.59 -19.92 -28.71
N LEU A 2 7.43 -18.67 -29.15
CA LEU A 2 7.86 -17.50 -28.36
C LEU A 2 7.04 -17.41 -27.05
N PRO A 3 7.62 -16.85 -25.96
CA PRO A 3 6.94 -16.65 -24.68
C PRO A 3 5.65 -15.84 -24.82
N PHE A 4 5.69 -14.77 -25.64
CA PHE A 4 4.52 -13.96 -25.95
C PHE A 4 4.26 -13.89 -27.45
N ARG A 5 2.98 -13.78 -27.79
CA ARG A 5 2.56 -13.53 -29.17
C ARG A 5 2.68 -12.03 -29.44
N ALA A 6 3.82 -11.62 -29.97
CA ALA A 6 4.11 -10.25 -30.37
C ALA A 6 4.36 -10.17 -31.88
N TRP A 7 4.02 -9.03 -32.49
CA TRP A 7 4.44 -8.74 -33.85
C TRP A 7 5.89 -8.24 -33.80
N LEU A 8 6.76 -8.85 -34.61
CA LEU A 8 8.16 -8.47 -34.75
C LEU A 8 8.37 -7.95 -36.18
N PRO A 9 9.18 -6.89 -36.38
CA PRO A 9 9.43 -6.33 -37.72
C PRO A 9 10.29 -7.24 -38.61
N PHE A 10 10.77 -8.37 -38.08
CA PHE A 10 11.58 -9.36 -38.80
C PHE A 10 10.98 -10.77 -38.70
N ASN A 11 11.18 -11.58 -39.74
CA ASN A 11 10.78 -12.99 -39.74
C ASN A 11 11.73 -13.83 -38.90
N TYR A 12 11.23 -14.39 -37.79
CA TYR A 12 11.97 -15.28 -36.88
C TYR A 12 11.98 -16.76 -37.35
N SER A 13 11.82 -17.01 -38.65
CA SER A 13 11.89 -18.37 -39.22
C SER A 13 13.30 -18.97 -39.13
N SER A 14 14.34 -18.12 -39.05
CA SER A 14 15.73 -18.53 -38.83
C SER A 14 15.97 -18.85 -37.34
N PRO A 15 16.70 -19.95 -37.01
CA PRO A 15 16.95 -20.36 -35.63
C PRO A 15 17.69 -19.29 -34.81
N MET A 16 18.64 -18.56 -35.42
CA MET A 16 19.39 -17.50 -34.74
C MET A 16 18.51 -16.30 -34.35
N LEU A 17 17.63 -15.86 -35.25
CA LEU A 17 16.71 -14.74 -34.97
C LEU A 17 15.62 -15.15 -33.96
N PHE A 18 15.19 -16.41 -34.00
CA PHE A 18 14.27 -16.95 -33.01
C PHE A 18 14.88 -16.93 -31.60
N GLU A 19 16.14 -17.35 -31.46
CA GLU A 19 16.84 -17.37 -30.17
C GLU A 19 17.02 -15.97 -29.58
N ILE A 20 17.44 -15.01 -30.41
CA ILE A 20 17.56 -13.60 -30.00
C ILE A 20 16.21 -13.04 -29.53
N ALA A 21 15.15 -13.26 -30.31
CA ALA A 21 13.81 -12.80 -29.94
C ALA A 21 13.30 -13.46 -28.66
N TYR A 22 13.57 -14.75 -28.47
CA TYR A 22 13.20 -15.50 -27.27
C TYR A 22 13.90 -14.96 -26.01
N VAL A 23 15.22 -14.74 -26.09
CA VAL A 23 16.02 -14.20 -24.98
C VAL A 23 15.57 -12.78 -24.65
N HIS A 24 15.36 -11.94 -25.67
CA HIS A 24 14.89 -10.57 -25.47
C HIS A 24 13.52 -10.51 -24.77
N GLN A 25 12.56 -11.32 -25.21
CA GLN A 25 11.24 -11.39 -24.56
C GLN A 25 11.33 -11.92 -23.12
N SER A 26 12.21 -12.89 -22.88
CA SER A 26 12.40 -13.48 -21.53
C SER A 26 13.03 -12.49 -20.55
N ILE A 27 14.05 -11.74 -20.99
CA ILE A 27 14.69 -10.69 -20.19
C ILE A 27 13.68 -9.57 -19.89
N SER A 28 12.94 -9.12 -20.90
CA SER A 28 11.95 -8.05 -20.75
C SER A 28 10.85 -8.43 -19.75
N LEU A 29 10.35 -9.67 -19.83
CA LEU A 29 9.38 -10.19 -18.88
C LEU A 29 9.95 -10.22 -17.45
N THR A 30 11.14 -10.77 -17.29
CA THR A 30 11.76 -10.93 -15.97
C THR A 30 12.03 -9.56 -15.33
N ALA A 31 12.56 -8.61 -16.11
CA ALA A 31 12.80 -7.24 -15.66
C ALA A 31 11.50 -6.55 -15.26
N GLY A 32 10.43 -6.67 -16.07
CA GLY A 32 9.12 -6.11 -15.76
C GLY A 32 8.54 -6.65 -14.46
N SER A 33 8.57 -7.98 -14.28
CA SER A 33 8.08 -8.63 -13.05
C SER A 33 8.87 -8.20 -11.80
N VAL A 34 10.19 -8.10 -11.90
CA VAL A 34 11.04 -7.65 -10.78
C VAL A 34 10.74 -6.21 -10.41
N LEU A 35 10.61 -5.32 -11.40
CA LEU A 35 10.25 -3.92 -11.16
C LEU A 35 8.88 -3.79 -10.48
N GLN A 36 7.89 -4.56 -10.95
CA GLN A 36 6.57 -4.58 -10.32
C GLN A 36 6.64 -5.03 -8.85
N ILE A 37 7.32 -6.16 -8.57
CA ILE A 37 7.47 -6.68 -7.20
C ILE A 37 8.21 -5.68 -6.32
N ALA A 38 9.24 -5.00 -6.85
CA ALA A 38 9.96 -3.96 -6.12
C ALA A 38 9.08 -2.76 -5.80
N CYS A 39 8.24 -2.31 -6.74
CA CYS A 39 7.27 -1.24 -6.50
C CYS A 39 6.24 -1.63 -5.45
N ASP A 40 5.63 -2.82 -5.56
CA ASP A 40 4.67 -3.34 -4.59
C ASP A 40 5.30 -3.43 -3.19
N SER A 41 6.51 -3.97 -3.10
CA SER A 41 7.25 -4.12 -1.84
C SER A 41 7.61 -2.78 -1.23
N LEU A 42 8.00 -1.80 -2.05
CA LEU A 42 8.31 -0.44 -1.60
C LEU A 42 7.08 0.22 -0.99
N ILE A 43 5.92 0.14 -1.64
CA ILE A 43 4.69 0.76 -1.14
C ILE A 43 4.26 0.09 0.17
N CYS A 44 4.21 -1.25 0.21
CA CYS A 44 3.90 -1.98 1.44
C CYS A 44 4.86 -1.66 2.58
N GLY A 45 6.16 -1.56 2.28
CA GLY A 45 7.19 -1.18 3.25
C GLY A 45 7.02 0.24 3.79
N LEU A 46 6.64 1.20 2.95
CA LEU A 46 6.36 2.58 3.38
C LEU A 46 5.11 2.66 4.27
N LEU A 47 4.04 1.93 3.94
CA LEU A 47 2.83 1.85 4.76
C LEU A 47 3.13 1.21 6.12
N MET A 48 3.88 0.10 6.13
CA MET A 48 4.33 -0.54 7.37
C MET A 48 5.20 0.38 8.20
N HIS A 49 6.10 1.14 7.58
CA HIS A 49 6.91 2.12 8.27
C HIS A 49 6.05 3.20 8.94
N ILE A 50 4.97 3.66 8.29
CA ILE A 50 4.02 4.60 8.90
C ILE A 50 3.37 3.96 10.15
N CYS A 51 2.87 2.73 10.05
CA CYS A 51 2.30 2.01 11.20
C CYS A 51 3.29 1.95 12.37
N SER A 52 4.54 1.53 12.11
CA SER A 52 5.57 1.44 13.16
C SER A 52 5.88 2.80 13.78
N GLN A 53 5.93 3.87 12.98
CA GLN A 53 6.17 5.22 13.51
C GLN A 53 5.02 5.71 14.39
N ILE A 54 3.77 5.35 14.07
CA ILE A 54 2.59 5.63 14.91
C ILE A 54 2.71 4.90 16.26
N GLU A 55 3.11 3.62 16.26
CA GLU A 55 3.29 2.84 17.49
C GLU A 55 4.42 3.40 18.37
N ILE A 56 5.56 3.76 17.76
CA ILE A 56 6.67 4.40 18.50
C ILE A 56 6.21 5.73 19.11
N PHE A 57 5.45 6.53 18.35
CA PHE A 57 4.88 7.77 18.85
C PHE A 57 3.96 7.52 20.04
N GLU A 58 3.10 6.50 20.01
CA GLU A 58 2.26 6.12 21.12
C GLU A 58 3.08 5.74 22.37
N CYS A 59 4.14 4.96 22.22
CA CYS A 59 5.04 4.63 23.32
C CYS A 59 5.71 5.87 23.94
N HIS A 60 6.10 6.85 23.13
CA HIS A 60 6.63 8.13 23.61
C HIS A 60 5.57 8.95 24.34
N LEU A 61 4.35 8.96 23.81
CA LEU A 61 3.22 9.67 24.40
C LEU A 61 2.90 9.16 25.81
N ARG A 62 2.92 7.84 26.05
CA ARG A 62 2.72 7.28 27.40
C ARG A 62 3.78 7.75 28.41
N LYS A 63 4.99 8.09 27.96
CA LYS A 63 6.06 8.61 28.83
C LYS A 63 5.90 10.08 29.20
N ILE A 64 5.09 10.85 28.46
CA ILE A 64 4.86 12.29 28.75
C ILE A 64 4.24 12.49 30.13
N VAL A 65 3.42 11.54 30.61
CA VAL A 65 2.84 11.59 31.96
C VAL A 65 3.90 11.77 33.05
N ASN A 66 5.09 11.21 32.86
CA ASN A 66 6.18 11.26 33.83
C ASN A 66 7.24 12.35 33.53
N ASN A 67 7.26 12.92 32.31
CA ASN A 67 8.24 13.93 31.90
C ASN A 67 7.67 14.89 30.84
N SER A 68 7.20 16.06 31.28
CA SER A 68 6.61 17.10 30.43
C SER A 68 7.58 17.71 29.40
N HIS A 69 8.90 17.53 29.57
CA HIS A 69 9.92 18.06 28.66
C HIS A 69 9.93 17.40 27.26
N PHE A 70 9.31 16.22 27.09
CA PHE A 70 9.24 15.51 25.79
C PHE A 70 8.10 15.97 24.86
N LEU A 71 7.28 16.92 25.31
CA LEU A 71 6.09 17.36 24.58
C LEU A 71 6.43 17.96 23.20
N ARG A 72 7.44 18.83 23.13
CA ARG A 72 7.86 19.46 21.87
C ARG A 72 8.34 18.43 20.85
N GLU A 73 9.06 17.42 21.32
CA GLU A 73 9.56 16.33 20.48
C GLU A 73 8.41 15.47 19.95
N CYS A 74 7.40 15.21 20.78
CA CYS A 74 6.19 14.48 20.38
C CYS A 74 5.38 15.22 19.30
N ILE A 75 5.17 16.53 19.45
CA ILE A 75 4.47 17.33 18.42
C ILE A 75 5.23 17.30 17.09
N MET A 76 6.56 17.42 17.15
CA MET A 76 7.42 17.38 15.97
C MET A 76 7.37 16.00 15.29
N GLN A 77 7.41 14.92 16.08
CA GLN A 77 7.30 13.55 15.59
C GLN A 77 5.95 13.30 14.90
N HIS A 78 4.83 13.63 15.56
CA HIS A 78 3.49 13.49 14.97
C HIS A 78 3.33 14.26 13.66
N THR A 79 3.85 15.50 13.62
CA THR A 79 3.83 16.34 12.41
C THR A 79 4.66 15.72 11.30
N CYS A 80 5.82 15.12 11.62
CA CYS A 80 6.67 14.44 10.66
C CYS A 80 5.97 13.21 10.07
N ILE A 81 5.36 12.37 10.91
CA ILE A 81 4.61 11.18 10.50
C ILE A 81 3.46 11.56 9.57
N SER A 82 2.67 12.57 9.95
CA SER A 82 1.55 13.05 9.15
C SER A 82 2.00 13.58 7.78
N LYS A 83 3.07 14.38 7.74
CA LYS A 83 3.66 14.88 6.49
C LYS A 83 4.19 13.75 5.61
N PHE A 84 4.86 12.76 6.22
CA PHE A 84 5.38 11.60 5.51
C PHE A 84 4.25 10.78 4.89
N ALA A 85 3.20 10.47 5.66
CA ALA A 85 2.04 9.74 5.15
C ALA A 85 1.32 10.49 4.02
N PHE A 86 1.16 11.80 4.13
CA PHE A 86 0.61 12.63 3.05
C PHE A 86 1.46 12.56 1.79
N MET A 87 2.79 12.66 1.93
CA MET A 87 3.72 12.56 0.80
C MET A 87 3.66 11.19 0.12
N VAL A 88 3.62 10.10 0.89
CA VAL A 88 3.47 8.74 0.35
C VAL A 88 2.14 8.63 -0.40
N ASN A 89 1.04 9.11 0.17
CA ASN A 89 -0.27 9.07 -0.47
C ASN A 89 -0.25 9.86 -1.79
N GLU A 90 0.28 11.08 -1.80
CA GLU A 90 0.33 11.92 -3.01
C GLU A 90 1.18 11.30 -4.13
N LYS A 91 2.34 10.74 -3.79
CA LYS A 91 3.28 10.16 -4.77
C LYS A 91 2.81 8.83 -5.33
N PHE A 92 2.26 7.96 -4.49
CA PHE A 92 1.90 6.60 -4.90
C PHE A 92 0.43 6.44 -5.28
N ARG A 93 -0.44 7.42 -5.01
CA ARG A 93 -1.87 7.36 -5.36
C ARG A 93 -2.11 6.96 -6.81
N LEU A 94 -1.46 7.62 -7.77
CA LEU A 94 -1.67 7.32 -9.21
C LEU A 94 -1.19 5.92 -9.58
N ILE A 95 -0.04 5.51 -9.02
CA ILE A 95 0.51 4.16 -9.25
C ILE A 95 -0.47 3.10 -8.73
N ILE A 96 -0.98 3.27 -7.52
CA ILE A 96 -1.92 2.33 -6.92
C ILE A 96 -3.25 2.33 -7.70
N THR A 97 -3.74 3.48 -8.16
CA THR A 97 -4.93 3.54 -9.03
C THR A 97 -4.77 2.74 -10.31
N VAL A 98 -3.65 2.93 -11.02
CA VAL A 98 -3.36 2.16 -12.24
C VAL A 98 -3.27 0.67 -11.91
N GLN A 99 -2.63 0.31 -10.80
CA GLN A 99 -2.53 -1.08 -10.36
C GLN A 99 -3.91 -1.73 -10.13
N PHE A 100 -4.82 -1.05 -9.43
CA PHE A 100 -6.17 -1.57 -9.20
C PHE A 100 -6.96 -1.76 -10.50
N ILE A 101 -6.89 -0.79 -11.43
CA ILE A 101 -7.58 -0.88 -12.72
C ILE A 101 -7.03 -2.05 -13.53
N VAL A 102 -5.70 -2.16 -13.65
CA VAL A 102 -5.05 -3.23 -14.41
C VAL A 102 -5.37 -4.60 -13.81
N SER A 103 -5.23 -4.76 -12.49
CA SER A 103 -5.51 -6.03 -11.83
C SER A 103 -6.99 -6.44 -11.97
N THR A 104 -7.93 -5.49 -11.88
CA THR A 104 -9.35 -5.77 -12.09
C THR A 104 -9.62 -6.26 -13.52
N LEU A 105 -9.08 -5.57 -14.53
CA LEU A 105 -9.20 -6.00 -15.93
C LEU A 105 -8.61 -7.39 -16.16
N VAL A 106 -7.46 -7.68 -15.56
CA VAL A 106 -6.81 -8.99 -15.63
C VAL A 106 -7.67 -10.08 -15.00
N VAL A 107 -8.27 -9.82 -13.84
CA VAL A 107 -9.19 -10.75 -13.17
C VAL A 107 -10.41 -11.01 -14.05
N CYS A 108 -11.04 -9.96 -14.61
CA CYS A 108 -12.19 -10.11 -15.51
C CYS A 108 -11.87 -10.95 -16.76
N VAL A 109 -10.73 -10.69 -17.40
CA VAL A 109 -10.30 -11.44 -18.60
C VAL A 109 -9.98 -12.89 -18.24
N THR A 110 -9.33 -13.14 -17.10
CA THR A 110 -8.99 -14.50 -16.68
C THR A 110 -10.23 -15.32 -16.31
N LEU A 111 -11.21 -14.70 -15.62
CA LEU A 111 -12.52 -15.30 -15.37
C LEU A 111 -13.22 -15.70 -16.67
N TYR A 112 -13.25 -14.81 -17.65
CA TYR A 112 -13.84 -15.13 -18.95
C TYR A 112 -13.11 -16.29 -19.64
N GLN A 113 -11.77 -16.33 -19.59
CA GLN A 113 -11.01 -17.44 -20.16
C GLN A 113 -11.31 -18.77 -19.46
N LEU A 114 -11.47 -18.78 -18.14
CA LEU A 114 -11.87 -19.96 -17.36
C LEU A 114 -13.21 -20.53 -17.83
N THR A 115 -14.16 -19.69 -18.24
CA THR A 115 -15.45 -20.18 -18.77
C THR A 115 -15.35 -20.83 -20.15
N LYS A 116 -14.31 -20.51 -20.92
CA LYS A 116 -14.17 -20.93 -22.33
C LYS A 116 -13.26 -22.15 -22.52
N THR A 117 -12.33 -22.42 -21.61
CA THR A 117 -11.35 -23.51 -21.75
C THR A 117 -11.12 -24.27 -20.44
N ASN A 118 -11.13 -25.60 -20.51
CA ASN A 118 -10.68 -26.48 -19.41
C ASN A 118 -9.16 -26.75 -19.45
N ALA A 119 -8.46 -26.35 -20.51
CA ALA A 119 -7.01 -26.43 -20.57
C ALA A 119 -6.37 -25.29 -19.75
N LYS A 120 -5.35 -25.62 -18.95
CA LYS A 120 -4.59 -24.68 -18.09
C LYS A 120 -5.38 -24.01 -16.95
N VAL A 121 -6.47 -24.63 -16.48
CA VAL A 121 -7.26 -24.13 -15.34
C VAL A 121 -6.38 -23.83 -14.12
N LEU A 122 -5.46 -24.73 -13.77
CA LEU A 122 -4.55 -24.53 -12.64
C LEU A 122 -3.69 -23.26 -12.80
N GLU A 123 -3.13 -23.02 -13.99
CA GLU A 123 -2.31 -21.85 -14.29
C GLU A 123 -3.14 -20.55 -14.18
N LEU A 124 -4.36 -20.55 -14.74
CA LEU A 124 -5.27 -19.40 -14.69
C LEU A 124 -5.76 -19.12 -13.25
N VAL A 125 -6.06 -20.16 -12.47
CA VAL A 125 -6.48 -20.03 -11.06
C VAL A 125 -5.32 -19.51 -10.20
N LEU A 126 -4.11 -20.04 -10.37
CA LEU A 126 -2.94 -19.55 -9.66
C LEU A 126 -2.66 -18.08 -10.01
N TYR A 127 -2.75 -17.72 -11.29
CA TYR A 127 -2.58 -16.33 -11.74
C TYR A 127 -3.62 -15.39 -11.12
N MET A 128 -4.91 -15.78 -11.14
CA MET A 128 -5.98 -15.05 -10.46
C MET A 128 -5.73 -14.87 -8.98
N SER A 129 -5.35 -15.95 -8.28
CA SER A 129 -5.08 -15.91 -6.84
C SER A 129 -3.93 -14.97 -6.51
N CYS A 130 -2.90 -14.91 -7.36
CA CYS A 130 -1.76 -14.00 -7.21
C CYS A 130 -2.19 -12.53 -7.34
N MET A 131 -2.96 -12.20 -8.40
CA MET A 131 -3.45 -10.83 -8.61
C MET A 131 -4.38 -10.38 -7.48
N LEU A 132 -5.27 -11.25 -7.00
CA LEU A 132 -6.14 -10.96 -5.85
C LEU A 132 -5.34 -10.76 -4.57
N THR A 133 -4.30 -11.57 -4.34
CA THR A 133 -3.41 -11.43 -3.18
C THR A 133 -2.67 -10.08 -3.22
N GLN A 134 -2.22 -9.63 -4.40
CA GLN A 134 -1.62 -8.30 -4.53
C GLN A 134 -2.60 -7.20 -4.08
N ILE A 135 -3.82 -7.17 -4.63
CA ILE A 135 -4.83 -6.18 -4.25
C ILE A 135 -5.13 -6.26 -2.74
N PHE A 136 -5.30 -7.46 -2.21
CA PHE A 136 -5.55 -7.69 -0.80
C PHE A 136 -4.45 -7.08 0.09
N LEU A 137 -3.16 -7.27 -0.25
CA LEU A 137 -2.06 -6.71 0.52
C LEU A 137 -2.10 -5.17 0.55
N TYR A 138 -2.39 -4.53 -0.58
CA TYR A 138 -2.56 -3.07 -0.63
C TYR A 138 -3.70 -2.59 0.30
N CYS A 139 -4.86 -3.24 0.23
CA CYS A 139 -6.00 -2.91 1.08
C CYS A 139 -5.73 -3.21 2.56
N TRP A 140 -5.01 -4.30 2.87
CA TRP A 140 -4.66 -4.68 4.22
C TRP A 140 -3.74 -3.64 4.86
N TYR A 141 -2.62 -3.30 4.21
CA TYR A 141 -1.68 -2.31 4.77
C TYR A 141 -2.29 -0.92 4.84
N GLY A 142 -3.10 -0.51 3.85
CA GLY A 142 -3.85 0.75 3.91
C GLY A 142 -4.84 0.78 5.10
N ASN A 143 -5.54 -0.32 5.33
CA ASN A 143 -6.45 -0.47 6.46
C ASN A 143 -5.72 -0.47 7.82
N GLU A 144 -4.58 -1.14 7.93
CA GLU A 144 -3.77 -1.15 9.15
C GLU A 144 -3.29 0.26 9.52
N VAL A 145 -2.83 1.06 8.55
CA VAL A 145 -2.46 2.46 8.81
C VAL A 145 -3.65 3.25 9.34
N LYS A 146 -4.83 3.08 8.73
CA LYS A 146 -6.07 3.73 9.18
C LYS A 146 -6.44 3.30 10.60
N LEU A 147 -6.40 2.01 10.91
CA LEU A 147 -6.72 1.48 12.24
C LEU A 147 -5.74 1.98 13.31
N LYS A 148 -4.43 1.94 13.04
CA LYS A 148 -3.40 2.43 13.97
C LYS A 148 -3.55 3.94 14.21
N SER A 149 -3.86 4.70 13.17
CA SER A 149 -4.14 6.14 13.29
C SER A 149 -5.37 6.41 14.17
N MET A 150 -6.43 5.60 14.09
CA MET A 150 -7.61 5.74 14.95
C MET A 150 -7.34 5.29 16.39
N GLN A 151 -6.62 4.18 16.58
CA GLN A 151 -6.23 3.68 17.90
C GLN A 151 -5.38 4.69 18.67
N LEU A 152 -4.48 5.41 17.99
CA LEU A 152 -3.70 6.48 18.61
C LEU A 152 -4.59 7.51 19.31
N ILE A 153 -5.71 7.90 18.69
CA ILE A 153 -6.66 8.86 19.26
C ILE A 153 -7.31 8.28 20.52
N ASN A 154 -7.73 7.01 20.48
CA ASN A 154 -8.34 6.36 21.64
C ASN A 154 -7.34 6.27 22.81
N ASN A 155 -6.10 5.89 22.52
CA ASN A 155 -5.04 5.77 23.52
C ASN A 155 -4.64 7.14 24.09
N LEU A 156 -4.73 8.21 23.30
CA LEU A 156 -4.63 9.60 23.76
C LEU A 156 -5.69 9.94 24.81
N PHE A 157 -6.94 9.51 24.60
CA PHE A 157 -8.04 9.77 25.55
C PHE A 157 -7.90 8.99 26.87
N GLU A 158 -7.23 7.84 26.87
CA GLU A 158 -6.99 7.02 28.07
C GLU A 158 -5.87 7.54 28.98
N ILE A 159 -5.07 8.51 28.54
CA ILE A 159 -4.04 9.15 29.39
C ILE A 159 -4.71 9.84 30.58
N GLU A 160 -4.09 9.87 31.76
CA GLU A 160 -4.59 10.60 32.92
C GLU A 160 -4.53 12.13 32.71
N TRP A 161 -5.41 12.67 31.86
CA TRP A 161 -5.47 14.08 31.50
C TRP A 161 -5.45 14.99 32.71
N LEU A 162 -6.11 14.62 33.81
CA LEU A 162 -6.22 15.43 35.01
C LEU A 162 -4.85 15.74 35.65
N ALA A 163 -3.92 14.78 35.61
CA ALA A 163 -2.58 14.90 36.19
C ALA A 163 -1.61 15.77 35.35
N LEU A 164 -1.97 16.10 34.10
CA LEU A 164 -1.12 16.89 33.20
C LEU A 164 -1.16 18.39 33.52
N GLU A 165 -0.03 19.07 33.29
CA GLU A 165 0.07 20.53 33.32
C GLU A 165 -0.82 21.19 32.24
N LYS A 166 -1.20 22.46 32.44
CA LYS A 166 -2.10 23.18 31.53
C LYS A 166 -1.54 23.32 30.10
N ASP A 167 -0.23 23.47 29.96
CA ASP A 167 0.40 23.63 28.64
C ASP A 167 0.40 22.29 27.89
N VAL A 168 0.71 21.18 28.57
CA VAL A 168 0.62 19.83 28.00
C VAL A 168 -0.81 19.50 27.59
N LYS A 169 -1.82 19.88 28.40
CA LYS A 169 -3.24 19.69 28.05
C LYS A 169 -3.63 20.38 26.75
N LYS A 170 -3.20 21.63 26.53
CA LYS A 170 -3.53 22.39 25.31
C LYS A 170 -2.91 21.75 24.08
N ASP A 171 -1.64 21.37 24.18
CA ASP A 171 -0.91 20.78 23.05
C ASP A 171 -1.42 19.36 22.73
N LEU A 172 -1.75 18.57 23.75
CA LEU A 172 -2.39 17.27 23.58
C LEU A 172 -3.74 17.42 22.85
N LEU A 173 -4.51 18.47 23.17
CA LEU A 173 -5.76 18.80 22.49
C LEU A 173 -5.53 19.20 21.02
N ILE A 174 -4.43 19.89 20.71
CA ILE A 174 -4.02 20.18 19.31
C ILE A 174 -3.65 18.88 18.58
N ILE A 175 -2.89 17.99 19.21
CA ILE A 175 -2.53 16.69 18.64
C ILE A 175 -3.79 15.86 18.40
N THR A 176 -4.70 15.75 19.38
CA THR A 176 -5.98 15.07 19.23
C THR A 176 -6.78 15.68 18.09
N ARG A 177 -6.85 17.03 17.99
CA ARG A 177 -7.58 17.70 16.91
C ARG A 177 -6.98 17.47 15.53
N CYS A 178 -5.65 17.41 15.42
CA CYS A 178 -4.95 17.07 14.18
C CYS A 178 -5.02 15.56 13.85
N GLY A 179 -5.04 14.70 14.86
CA GLY A 179 -5.15 13.25 14.73
C GLY A 179 -6.56 12.75 14.40
N ILE A 180 -7.61 13.55 14.66
CA ILE A 180 -9.02 13.26 14.28
C ILE A 180 -9.20 13.07 12.76
N LEU A 181 -8.26 13.50 11.93
CA LEU A 181 -8.21 13.11 10.52
C LEU A 181 -7.44 11.78 10.40
N PRO A 182 -8.12 10.62 10.36
CA PRO A 182 -7.45 9.35 10.17
C PRO A 182 -6.61 9.41 8.90
N ILE A 183 -5.38 8.89 8.97
CA ILE A 183 -4.52 8.77 7.79
C ILE A 183 -5.14 7.71 6.88
N GLU A 184 -5.91 8.16 5.90
CA GLU A 184 -6.59 7.31 4.93
C GLU A 184 -5.93 7.46 3.56
N PHE A 185 -5.39 6.36 3.07
CA PHE A 185 -4.86 6.27 1.72
C PHE A 185 -6.00 6.13 0.73
N THR A 186 -5.99 6.95 -0.32
CA THR A 186 -7.07 6.98 -1.31
C THR A 186 -6.53 6.73 -2.72
N SER A 187 -7.20 5.87 -3.45
CA SER A 187 -7.02 5.61 -4.87
C SER A 187 -7.99 6.49 -5.66
N ALA A 188 -7.51 7.12 -6.74
CA ALA A 188 -8.29 7.98 -7.63
C ALA A 188 -9.05 9.13 -6.92
N TYR A 189 -8.60 9.54 -5.74
CA TYR A 189 -9.26 10.50 -4.84
C TYR A 189 -10.65 10.09 -4.31
N ILE A 190 -11.17 8.94 -4.71
CA ILE A 190 -12.56 8.54 -4.44
C ILE A 190 -12.62 7.23 -3.65
N PHE A 191 -11.70 6.29 -3.90
CA PHE A 191 -11.75 4.95 -3.33
C PHE A 191 -10.74 4.80 -2.19
N PRO A 192 -11.17 4.66 -0.93
CA PRO A 192 -10.26 4.39 0.18
C PRO A 192 -9.62 3.01 0.01
N MET A 193 -8.32 2.90 0.31
CA MET A 193 -7.61 1.63 0.29
C MET A 193 -7.88 0.88 1.61
N ASN A 194 -9.05 0.26 1.71
CA ASN A 194 -9.47 -0.48 2.89
C ASN A 194 -10.06 -1.85 2.51
N LEU A 195 -10.27 -2.69 3.52
CA LEU A 195 -10.83 -4.03 3.34
C LEU A 195 -12.25 -4.00 2.76
N ASP A 196 -13.05 -2.98 3.10
CA ASP A 196 -14.40 -2.81 2.54
C ASP A 196 -14.35 -2.63 1.02
N SER A 197 -13.39 -1.86 0.51
CA SER A 197 -13.19 -1.68 -0.93
C SER A 197 -12.69 -2.95 -1.62
N PHE A 198 -11.94 -3.81 -0.92
CA PHE A 198 -11.56 -5.13 -1.45
C PHE A 198 -12.75 -6.07 -1.57
N VAL A 199 -13.64 -6.10 -0.57
CA VAL A 199 -14.86 -6.94 -0.60
C VAL A 199 -15.83 -6.49 -1.70
N GLY A 200 -15.78 -5.21 -2.08
CA GLY A 200 -16.57 -4.67 -3.19
C GLY A 200 -16.06 -5.01 -4.59
N VAL A 201 -14.84 -5.56 -4.73
CA VAL A 201 -14.23 -6.03 -5.99
C VAL A 201 -14.59 -7.50 -6.23
#